data_AF-A0A954WT99-F1
#
_entry.id   AF-A0A954WT99-F1
#
_cell.length_a   1.000
_cell.length_b   1.000
_cell.length_c   1.000
_cell.angle_alpha   90.00
_cell.angle_beta   90.00
_cell.angle_gamma   90.00
#
_symmetry.space_group_name_H-M   'P 1'
#
loop_
_entity.id
_entity.type
_entity.pdbx_description
1 polymer ?
#
loop_
_entity_poly.entity_id
_entity_poly.type
_entity_poly.pdbx_seq_one_letter_code
_entity_poly.pdbx_strand_id
1 'polypeptide(L)'
;IEKEHRKLAGQCSQAIGALIADLRQRGMLDTTLLIIGGEFGRTPTVEARNNADSKLGRDHNHYGFTLCLAGGGVKGGHVHGATDEFGFRAVEDRVHVHDLHATLLHLLGFDHERLTYRYAGRDFRLTDVHGRVIDGIIA
;
A
#
# COMPACT_ATOMS: atom_id res chain seq x y z
N ILE A 1 -2.83 22.36 2.17
CA ILE A 1 -2.58 20.91 2.06
C ILE A 1 -1.12 20.59 2.41
N GLU A 2 -0.15 21.18 1.72
CA GLU A 2 1.28 20.88 1.93
C GLU A 2 1.74 20.98 3.40
N LYS A 3 1.42 22.07 4.10
CA LYS A 3 1.85 22.30 5.49
C LYS A 3 1.39 21.17 6.44
N GLU A 4 0.09 20.87 6.46
CA GLU A 4 -0.45 19.83 7.35
C GLU A 4 -0.01 18.44 6.90
N HIS A 5 0.12 18.18 5.60
CA HIS A 5 0.59 16.88 5.12
C HIS A 5 2.06 16.64 5.50
N ARG A 6 2.94 17.64 5.36
CA ARG A 6 4.33 17.57 5.82
C ARG A 6 4.42 17.39 7.33
N LYS A 7 3.59 18.10 8.10
CA LYS A 7 3.53 17.95 9.56
C LYS A 7 3.16 16.53 9.96
N LEU A 8 2.06 15.99 9.41
CA LEU A 8 1.58 14.65 9.74
C LEU A 8 2.56 13.57 9.27
N ALA A 9 3.11 13.68 8.06
CA ALA A 9 4.15 12.77 7.58
C ALA A 9 5.39 12.81 8.50
N GLY A 10 5.82 14.01 8.90
CA GLY A 10 6.96 14.19 9.81
C GLY A 10 6.79 13.50 11.16
N GLN A 11 5.56 13.28 11.64
CA GLN A 11 5.30 12.59 12.91
C GLN A 11 5.64 11.10 12.86
N CYS A 12 5.58 10.45 11.69
CA CYS A 12 5.93 9.03 11.54
C CYS A 12 7.25 8.79 10.81
N SER A 13 7.71 9.73 9.97
CA SER A 13 8.90 9.57 9.13
C SER A 13 10.16 9.18 9.91
N GLN A 14 10.42 9.82 11.06
CA GLN A 14 11.62 9.53 11.84
C GLN A 14 11.61 8.11 12.40
N ALA A 15 10.48 7.64 12.92
CA ALA A 15 10.34 6.31 13.48
C ALA A 15 10.45 5.23 12.39
N ILE A 16 9.84 5.45 11.23
CA ILE A 16 9.95 4.55 10.07
C ILE A 16 11.40 4.46 9.59
N GLY A 17 12.07 5.60 9.46
CA GLY A 17 13.48 5.65 9.06
C GLY A 17 14.40 4.93 10.05
N ALA A 18 14.18 5.12 11.36
CA ALA A 18 14.93 4.42 12.40
C ALA A 18 14.72 2.91 12.34
N LEU A 19 13.48 2.43 12.17
CA LEU A 19 13.19 0.99 12.05
C LEU A 19 13.92 0.37 10.85
N ILE A 20 13.89 1.02 9.69
CA ILE A 20 14.59 0.52 8.49
C ILE A 20 16.10 0.50 8.71
N ALA A 21 16.67 1.54 9.32
CA ALA A 21 18.09 1.61 9.63
C ALA A 21 18.52 0.51 10.61
N ASP A 22 17.76 0.28 11.67
CA ASP A 22 18.03 -0.74 12.68
C ASP A 22 17.96 -2.16 12.09
N LEU A 23 16.94 -2.44 11.26
CA LEU A 23 16.82 -3.72 10.56
C LEU A 23 17.99 -3.96 9.61
N ARG A 24 18.44 -2.92 8.90
CA ARG A 24 19.61 -3.00 8.03
C ARG A 24 20.88 -3.27 8.83
N GLN A 25 21.10 -2.53 9.93
CA GLN A 25 22.28 -2.69 10.79
C GLN A 25 22.38 -4.11 11.38
N ARG A 26 21.23 -4.73 11.66
CA ARG A 26 21.14 -6.10 12.19
C ARG A 26 21.17 -7.19 11.11
N GLY A 27 21.27 -6.82 9.83
CA GLY A 27 21.21 -7.77 8.71
C GLY A 27 19.84 -8.45 8.55
N MET A 28 18.78 -7.86 9.10
CA MET A 28 17.42 -8.44 9.10
C MET A 28 16.53 -7.89 7.98
N LEU A 29 16.89 -6.75 7.39
CA LEU A 29 16.06 -6.07 6.39
C LEU A 29 15.72 -6.98 5.20
N ASP A 30 16.67 -7.79 4.73
CA ASP A 30 16.46 -8.67 3.57
C ASP A 30 15.48 -9.82 3.87
N THR A 31 15.29 -10.14 5.15
CA THR A 31 14.36 -11.19 5.63
C THR A 31 13.08 -10.62 6.25
N THR A 32 12.92 -9.31 6.28
CA THR A 32 11.78 -8.62 6.89
C THR A 32 11.07 -7.77 5.85
N LEU A 33 9.83 -8.15 5.52
CA LEU A 33 8.98 -7.37 4.64
C LEU A 33 8.24 -6.28 5.44
N LEU A 34 8.52 -5.02 5.13
CA LEU A 34 7.84 -3.85 5.70
C LEU A 34 6.78 -3.33 4.73
N ILE A 35 5.58 -3.11 5.25
CA ILE A 35 4.46 -2.47 4.54
C ILE A 35 4.11 -1.20 5.30
N ILE A 36 4.24 -0.05 4.64
CA ILE A 36 4.05 1.27 5.25
C ILE A 36 2.96 2.00 4.49
N GLY A 37 1.85 2.30 5.16
CA GLY A 37 0.76 3.07 4.59
C GLY A 37 -0.53 2.97 5.39
N GLY A 38 -1.65 3.25 4.74
CA GLY A 38 -3.00 3.16 5.31
C GLY A 38 -3.95 2.34 4.44
N GLU A 39 -5.21 2.25 4.86
CA GLU A 39 -6.24 1.46 4.19
C GLU A 39 -6.77 2.12 2.89
N PHE A 40 -6.71 3.45 2.82
CA PHE A 40 -7.24 4.24 1.72
C PHE A 40 -6.49 5.56 1.58
N GLY A 41 -6.64 6.17 0.41
CA GLY A 41 -6.14 7.51 0.12
C GLY A 41 -7.10 8.59 0.61
N ARG A 42 -6.84 9.81 0.15
CA ARG A 42 -7.71 10.96 0.37
C ARG A 42 -8.07 11.58 -0.96
N THR A 43 -9.35 11.92 -1.16
CA THR A 43 -9.82 12.52 -2.42
C THR A 43 -9.08 13.83 -2.70
N PRO A 44 -8.79 14.20 -3.95
CA PRO A 44 -8.24 15.52 -4.27
C PRO A 44 -9.29 16.64 -4.10
N THR A 45 -10.56 16.28 -3.99
CA THR A 45 -11.70 17.17 -3.77
C THR A 45 -12.16 17.16 -2.31
N VAL A 46 -12.94 18.17 -1.94
CA VAL A 46 -13.66 18.26 -0.67
C VAL A 46 -15.15 18.31 -0.96
N GLU A 47 -15.95 17.60 -0.16
CA GLU A 47 -17.42 17.68 -0.23
C GLU A 47 -17.88 19.05 0.24
N ALA A 48 -18.43 19.86 -0.67
CA ALA A 48 -18.96 21.18 -0.35
C ALA A 48 -20.36 21.03 0.25
N ARG A 49 -20.48 21.09 1.58
CA ARG A 49 -21.78 21.21 2.25
C ARG A 49 -22.11 22.69 2.48
N ASN A 50 -23.09 23.21 1.73
CA ASN A 50 -23.73 24.53 1.89
C ASN A 50 -22.84 25.79 1.75
N ASN A 51 -22.28 26.03 0.54
CA ASN A 51 -21.81 27.34 0.05
C ASN A 51 -21.00 28.26 1.01
N ALA A 52 -20.28 27.70 1.98
CA ALA A 52 -19.46 28.49 2.89
C ALA A 52 -18.11 27.81 3.09
N ASP A 53 -17.06 28.48 2.62
CA ASP A 53 -15.65 28.33 3.00
C ASP A 53 -15.25 26.94 3.49
N SER A 54 -14.78 26.08 2.57
CA SER A 54 -14.40 24.71 2.88
C SER A 54 -13.18 24.64 3.81
N LYS A 55 -13.42 24.74 5.12
CA LYS A 55 -12.52 24.27 6.20
C LYS A 55 -12.65 22.75 6.43
N LEU A 56 -13.38 22.06 5.56
CA LEU A 56 -13.68 20.63 5.66
C LEU A 56 -12.51 19.77 5.18
N GLY A 57 -12.32 18.61 5.82
CA GLY A 57 -11.33 17.61 5.41
C GLY A 57 -11.70 16.90 4.10
N ARG A 58 -10.73 16.18 3.52
CA ARG A 58 -10.92 15.35 2.32
C ARG A 58 -11.51 13.99 2.69
N ASP A 59 -12.34 13.43 1.83
CA ASP A 59 -12.97 12.12 2.04
C ASP A 59 -11.97 10.96 1.80
N HIS A 60 -12.39 9.74 2.09
CA HIS A 60 -11.65 8.51 1.80
C HIS A 60 -11.64 8.21 0.31
N ASN A 61 -10.46 7.88 -0.23
CA ASN A 61 -10.30 7.57 -1.63
C ASN A 61 -9.81 6.13 -1.82
N HIS A 62 -10.72 5.25 -2.20
CA HIS A 62 -10.40 3.86 -2.56
C HIS A 62 -9.98 3.70 -4.03
N TYR A 63 -10.10 4.75 -4.86
CA TYR A 63 -9.74 4.68 -6.27
C TYR A 63 -8.25 4.88 -6.54
N GLY A 64 -7.53 5.56 -5.64
CA GLY A 64 -6.11 5.85 -5.80
C GLY A 64 -5.45 6.21 -4.47
N PHE A 65 -4.42 5.45 -4.10
CA PHE A 65 -3.58 5.70 -2.94
C PHE A 65 -2.22 4.99 -3.10
N THR A 66 -1.29 5.30 -2.20
CA THR A 66 0.09 4.82 -2.26
C THR A 66 0.44 4.06 -0.99
N LEU A 67 1.19 2.98 -1.16
CA LEU A 67 1.86 2.24 -0.09
C LEU A 67 3.36 2.23 -0.39
N CYS A 68 4.17 2.19 0.66
CA CYS A 68 5.62 2.00 0.55
C CYS A 68 5.98 0.61 1.06
N LEU A 69 6.78 -0.12 0.30
CA LEU A 69 7.33 -1.42 0.69
C LEU A 69 8.85 -1.31 0.89
N ALA A 70 9.40 -2.10 1.81
CA ALA A 70 10.84 -2.21 1.99
C ALA A 70 11.25 -3.59 2.53
N GLY A 71 12.44 -4.06 2.16
CA GLY A 71 12.99 -5.33 2.63
C GLY A 71 12.26 -6.56 2.10
N GLY A 72 12.61 -7.74 2.61
CA GLY A 72 11.86 -8.97 2.31
C GLY A 72 11.75 -9.34 0.83
N GLY A 73 12.76 -9.00 0.02
CA GLY A 73 12.79 -9.33 -1.43
C GLY A 73 12.08 -8.34 -2.36
N VAL A 74 11.63 -7.18 -1.88
CA VAL A 74 11.08 -6.13 -2.77
C VAL A 74 12.17 -5.31 -3.45
N LYS A 75 11.88 -4.86 -4.67
CA LYS A 75 12.78 -4.05 -5.48
C LYS A 75 12.97 -2.65 -4.88
N GLY A 76 14.19 -2.34 -4.46
CA GLY A 76 14.55 -1.02 -3.94
C GLY A 76 14.62 0.06 -5.02
N GLY A 77 14.30 1.31 -4.66
CA GLY A 77 14.42 2.47 -5.57
C GLY A 77 13.45 2.44 -6.74
N HIS A 78 12.36 1.68 -6.63
CA HIS A 78 11.36 1.51 -7.67
C HIS A 78 10.04 2.19 -7.30
N VAL A 79 9.40 2.80 -8.29
CA VAL A 79 8.03 3.30 -8.21
C VAL A 79 7.20 2.48 -9.19
N HIS A 80 6.07 1.96 -8.71
CA HIS A 80 5.18 1.12 -9.50
C HIS A 80 3.81 1.79 -9.65
N GLY A 81 3.42 2.05 -10.89
CA GLY A 81 2.18 2.71 -11.24
C GLY A 81 2.13 4.21 -10.93
N ALA A 82 1.02 4.81 -11.35
CA ALA A 82 0.75 6.24 -11.17
C ALA A 82 -0.76 6.51 -11.15
N THR A 83 -1.14 7.62 -10.52
CA THR A 83 -2.49 8.16 -10.58
C THR A 83 -2.67 9.11 -11.76
N ASP A 84 -3.92 9.44 -12.08
CA ASP A 84 -4.22 10.52 -13.03
C ASP A 84 -3.65 11.88 -12.58
N GLU A 85 -3.72 12.87 -13.48
CA GLU A 85 -3.20 14.22 -13.28
C GLU A 85 -3.80 14.95 -12.06
N PHE A 86 -4.97 14.51 -11.59
CA PHE A 86 -5.65 15.06 -10.42
C PHE A 86 -5.29 14.32 -9.12
N GLY A 87 -4.62 13.17 -9.21
CA GLY A 87 -4.37 12.28 -8.07
C GLY A 87 -5.62 11.57 -7.56
N PHE A 88 -6.64 11.39 -8.40
CA PHE A 88 -7.93 10.80 -8.01
C PHE A 88 -7.92 9.27 -8.09
N ARG A 89 -7.45 8.70 -9.20
CA ARG A 89 -7.46 7.23 -9.40
C ARG A 89 -6.16 6.72 -10.00
N ALA A 90 -5.80 5.48 -9.68
CA ALA A 90 -4.68 4.80 -10.34
C ALA A 90 -5.01 4.53 -11.82
N VAL A 91 -4.08 4.85 -12.71
CA VAL A 91 -4.25 4.73 -14.18
C VAL A 91 -3.11 3.96 -14.86
N GLU A 92 -1.90 4.00 -14.33
CA GLU A 92 -0.73 3.28 -14.82
C GLU A 92 -0.35 2.15 -13.86
N ASP A 93 0.05 0.99 -14.40
CA ASP A 93 0.41 -0.24 -13.66
C ASP A 93 -0.43 -0.47 -12.40
N ARG A 94 -1.75 -0.47 -12.62
CA ARG A 94 -2.75 -0.49 -11.55
C ARG A 94 -2.63 -1.78 -10.74
N VAL A 95 -2.51 -1.63 -9.42
CA VAL A 95 -2.48 -2.73 -8.45
C VAL A 95 -3.81 -2.79 -7.71
N HIS A 96 -4.45 -3.97 -7.75
CA HIS A 96 -5.58 -4.25 -6.88
C HIS A 96 -5.08 -4.82 -5.53
N VAL A 97 -5.87 -4.67 -4.45
CA VAL A 97 -5.48 -5.19 -3.12
C VAL A 97 -5.24 -6.71 -3.13
N HIS A 98 -5.98 -7.44 -3.97
CA HIS A 98 -5.77 -8.88 -4.16
C HIS A 98 -4.39 -9.19 -4.77
N ASP A 99 -3.93 -8.39 -5.73
CA ASP A 99 -2.61 -8.56 -6.36
C ASP A 99 -1.49 -8.22 -5.37
N LEU A 100 -1.68 -7.16 -4.58
CA LEU A 100 -0.76 -6.82 -3.50
C LEU A 100 -0.66 -7.99 -2.51
N HIS A 101 -1.78 -8.50 -1.99
CA HIS A 101 -1.78 -9.61 -1.04
C HIS A 101 -1.20 -10.90 -1.65
N ALA A 102 -1.48 -11.20 -2.92
CA ALA A 102 -0.85 -12.33 -3.62
C ALA A 102 0.67 -12.19 -3.65
N THR A 103 1.17 -10.98 -3.95
CA THR A 103 2.61 -10.68 -4.00
C THR A 103 3.25 -10.76 -2.61
N LEU A 104 2.60 -10.25 -1.57
CA LEU A 104 3.10 -10.36 -0.19
C LEU A 104 3.20 -11.83 0.26
N LEU A 105 2.19 -12.64 -0.04
CA LEU A 105 2.21 -14.08 0.25
C LEU A 105 3.33 -14.79 -0.51
N HIS A 106 3.54 -14.43 -1.77
CA HIS A 106 4.64 -14.95 -2.58
C HIS A 106 6.01 -14.63 -1.96
N LEU A 107 6.23 -13.37 -1.53
CA LEU A 107 7.48 -12.96 -0.85
C LEU A 107 7.70 -13.68 0.48
N LEU A 108 6.62 -14.10 1.16
CA LEU A 108 6.67 -14.92 2.36
C LEU A 108 6.86 -16.41 2.08
N GLY A 109 6.96 -16.82 0.81
CA GLY A 109 7.17 -18.21 0.39
C GLY A 109 5.89 -19.04 0.28
N PHE A 110 4.71 -18.39 0.26
CA PHE A 110 3.42 -19.06 0.08
C PHE A 110 2.93 -18.97 -1.37
N ASP A 111 2.33 -20.05 -1.84
CA ASP A 111 1.46 -20.03 -3.00
C ASP A 111 0.05 -19.58 -2.55
N HIS A 112 -0.34 -18.37 -2.93
CA HIS A 112 -1.61 -17.77 -2.49
C HIS A 112 -2.85 -18.52 -3.02
N GLU A 113 -2.73 -19.29 -4.11
CA GLU A 113 -3.83 -20.07 -4.64
C GLU A 113 -4.06 -21.36 -3.85
N ARG A 114 -2.98 -21.87 -3.23
CA ARG A 114 -2.98 -23.12 -2.45
C ARG A 114 -3.14 -22.88 -0.95
N LEU A 115 -2.86 -21.68 -0.46
CA LEU A 115 -3.08 -21.30 0.94
C LEU A 115 -4.58 -21.11 1.19
N THR A 116 -5.27 -22.21 1.43
CA THR A 116 -6.73 -22.26 1.59
C THR A 116 -7.16 -22.71 2.98
N TYR A 117 -8.32 -22.22 3.42
CA TYR A 117 -9.03 -22.70 4.60
C TYR A 117 -10.46 -23.13 4.24
N ARG A 118 -10.83 -24.38 4.56
CA ARG A 118 -12.16 -24.92 4.29
C ARG A 118 -13.16 -24.39 5.33
N TYR A 119 -14.16 -23.64 4.87
CA TYR A 119 -15.25 -23.13 5.69
C TYR A 119 -16.57 -23.16 4.93
N ALA A 120 -17.68 -23.47 5.61
CA ALA A 120 -19.03 -23.48 5.03
C ALA A 120 -19.15 -24.16 3.64
N GLY A 121 -18.40 -25.24 3.42
CA GLY A 121 -18.43 -26.02 2.17
C GLY A 121 -17.55 -25.51 1.03
N ARG A 122 -16.81 -24.40 1.18
CA ARG A 122 -15.85 -23.91 0.16
C ARG A 122 -14.45 -23.70 0.72
N ASP A 123 -13.45 -23.80 -0.15
CA ASP A 123 -12.08 -23.38 0.17
C ASP A 123 -11.96 -21.86 0.00
N PHE A 124 -11.67 -21.16 1.10
CA PHE A 124 -11.40 -19.73 1.10
C PHE A 124 -9.91 -19.47 0.96
N ARG A 125 -9.54 -18.47 0.16
CA ARG A 125 -8.18 -17.93 0.05
C ARG A 125 -8.16 -16.52 0.62
N LEU A 126 -7.00 -16.07 1.10
CA LEU A 126 -6.82 -14.67 1.53
C LEU A 126 -6.99 -13.65 0.39
N THR A 127 -6.83 -14.12 -0.85
CA THR A 127 -6.98 -13.35 -2.10
C THR A 127 -8.32 -13.63 -2.80
N ASP A 128 -9.23 -14.36 -2.13
CA ASP A 128 -10.51 -14.84 -2.66
C ASP A 128 -10.36 -15.61 -3.99
N VAL A 129 -11.04 -15.19 -5.06
CA VAL A 129 -10.93 -15.78 -6.41
C VAL A 129 -10.08 -14.91 -7.36
N HIS A 130 -9.29 -14.00 -6.80
CA HIS A 130 -8.52 -12.99 -7.52
C HIS A 130 -7.04 -13.02 -7.10
N GLY A 131 -6.28 -12.04 -7.59
CA GLY A 131 -4.88 -11.84 -7.26
C GLY A 131 -3.96 -12.45 -8.31
N ARG A 132 -2.99 -11.65 -8.74
CA ARG A 132 -1.79 -12.10 -9.44
C ARG A 132 -0.55 -11.53 -8.76
N VAL A 133 0.55 -12.27 -8.80
CA VAL A 133 1.84 -11.77 -8.33
C VAL A 133 2.29 -10.62 -9.24
N ILE A 134 2.78 -9.54 -8.64
CA ILE A 134 3.26 -8.34 -9.32
C ILE A 134 4.78 -8.47 -9.46
N ASP A 135 5.25 -9.09 -10.55
CA ASP A 135 6.68 -9.34 -10.75
C ASP A 135 7.51 -8.05 -10.80
N GLY A 136 6.91 -6.94 -11.24
CA GLY A 136 7.59 -5.65 -11.38
C GLY A 136 8.16 -5.07 -10.08
N ILE A 137 7.63 -5.50 -8.91
CA ILE A 137 8.05 -4.99 -7.60
C ILE A 137 8.94 -5.95 -6.81
N ILE A 138 9.27 -7.11 -7.37
CA ILE A 138 10.14 -8.13 -6.76
C ILE A 138 11.60 -7.90 -7.25
N ALA A 139 12.58 -8.13 -6.38
CA ALA A 139 14.01 -7.91 -6.65
C ALA A 139 14.68 -9.03 -7.46
#